data_AF-A0AAN5BNP7-F1
#
_entry.id   AF-A0AAN5BNP7-F1
#
_cell.length_a   1.000
_cell.length_b   1.000
_cell.length_c   1.000
_cell.angle_alpha   90.00
_cell.angle_beta   90.00
_cell.angle_gamma   90.00
#
_symmetry.space_group_name_H-M   'P 1'
#
loop_
_entity.id
_entity.type
_entity.pdbx_description
1 polymer ?
#
loop_
_entity_poly.entity_id
_entity_poly.type
_entity_poly.pdbx_seq_one_letter_code
_entity_poly.pdbx_strand_id
1 'polypeptide(L)'
;MNDKNEAAVLEAQMRHLGRVPGNPLYAISQKYLTGHPKGAAGAWMLNGGLQVLDTGLIPGNRNLDNVDGKLQDNEYILYPNRSIQTKGLKAFSVTSFGFGQKGAQAIVVHPRYLYAMLEDGEYHAYRTRRLTRYRKAFRFFHHGLATNTMFVAKTEAPYRPDQQNAVLLDPTARMQSKESTESVEPTIGISF
;
A
#
# COMPACT_ATOMS: atom_id res chain seq x y z
N MET A 1 -17.98 -4.90 20.63
CA MET A 1 -16.82 -4.97 21.55
C MET A 1 -15.59 -4.37 20.88
N ASN A 2 -15.20 -4.83 19.69
CA ASN A 2 -14.03 -4.31 18.97
C ASN A 2 -14.07 -2.79 18.74
N ASP A 3 -15.16 -2.27 18.17
CA ASP A 3 -15.22 -0.86 17.74
C ASP A 3 -15.11 0.15 18.89
N LYS A 4 -15.48 -0.25 20.10
CA LYS A 4 -15.30 0.54 21.32
C LYS A 4 -13.86 0.51 21.81
N ASN A 5 -13.26 -0.69 21.83
CA ASN A 5 -11.88 -0.86 22.26
C ASN A 5 -10.90 -0.15 21.31
N GLU A 6 -11.07 -0.32 20.01
CA GLU A 6 -10.21 0.29 18.99
C GLU A 6 -10.26 1.82 19.07
N ALA A 7 -11.47 2.40 19.19
CA ALA A 7 -11.63 3.83 19.39
C ALA A 7 -10.97 4.32 20.70
N ALA A 8 -11.20 3.64 21.81
CA ALA A 8 -10.63 4.03 23.11
C ALA A 8 -9.09 3.99 23.12
N VAL A 9 -8.49 2.99 22.46
CA VAL A 9 -7.02 2.90 22.32
C VAL A 9 -6.48 4.07 21.50
N LEU A 10 -7.10 4.37 20.36
CA LEU A 10 -6.67 5.49 19.50
C LEU A 10 -6.86 6.85 20.20
N GLU A 11 -7.97 7.02 20.91
CA GLU A 11 -8.26 8.21 21.72
C GLU A 11 -7.18 8.42 22.79
N ALA A 12 -6.86 7.37 23.56
CA ALA A 12 -5.82 7.42 24.58
C ALA A 12 -4.44 7.75 23.99
N GLN A 13 -4.10 7.17 22.83
CA GLN A 13 -2.87 7.50 22.10
C GLN A 13 -2.83 8.99 21.70
N MET A 14 -3.91 9.51 21.11
CA MET A 14 -3.94 10.91 20.66
C MET A 14 -3.85 11.88 21.83
N ARG A 15 -4.53 11.58 22.94
CA ARG A 15 -4.46 12.37 24.17
C ARG A 15 -3.06 12.36 24.78
N HIS A 16 -2.43 11.19 24.88
CA HIS A 16 -1.07 11.05 25.43
C HIS A 16 -0.03 11.80 24.59
N LEU A 17 -0.15 11.76 23.27
CA LEU A 17 0.76 12.43 22.34
C LEU A 17 0.49 13.94 22.19
N GLY A 18 -0.47 14.50 22.94
CA GLY A 18 -0.80 15.93 22.89
C GLY A 18 -1.39 16.36 21.55
N ARG A 19 -2.23 15.52 20.93
CA ARG A 19 -2.95 15.89 19.70
C ARG A 19 -3.72 17.18 19.95
N VAL A 20 -3.63 18.13 19.01
CA VAL A 20 -4.29 19.43 19.14
C VAL A 20 -5.82 19.25 19.16
N PRO A 21 -6.55 19.83 20.13
CA PRO A 21 -8.01 19.82 20.14
C PRO A 21 -8.61 20.38 18.85
N GLY A 22 -9.68 19.76 18.35
CA GLY A 22 -10.30 20.13 17.07
C GLY A 22 -9.57 19.61 15.82
N ASN A 23 -8.50 18.84 15.97
CA ASN A 23 -7.80 18.16 14.87
C ASN A 23 -7.94 16.62 14.95
N PRO A 24 -9.16 16.08 14.70
CA PRO A 24 -9.44 14.66 14.90
C PRO A 24 -8.81 13.78 13.82
N LEU A 25 -8.74 12.49 14.13
CA LEU A 25 -8.57 11.42 13.16
C LEU A 25 -9.90 11.17 12.43
N TYR A 26 -9.85 10.93 11.12
CA TYR A 26 -11.03 10.54 10.36
C TYR A 26 -11.12 9.00 10.30
N ALA A 27 -12.11 8.43 10.98
CA ALA A 27 -12.32 6.99 11.00
C ALA A 27 -12.83 6.49 9.64
N ILE A 28 -12.21 5.43 9.11
CA ILE A 28 -12.66 4.75 7.89
C ILE A 28 -12.99 3.29 8.24
N SER A 29 -14.28 2.96 8.25
CA SER A 29 -14.77 1.61 8.55
C SER A 29 -14.95 0.77 7.28
N GLN A 30 -13.88 0.55 6.50
CA GLN A 30 -13.94 -0.13 5.17
C GLN A 30 -14.76 -1.43 5.15
N LYS A 31 -14.75 -2.18 6.26
CA LYS A 31 -15.50 -3.43 6.45
C LYS A 31 -17.01 -3.28 6.29
N TYR A 32 -17.57 -2.07 6.35
CA TYR A 32 -18.99 -1.83 6.06
C TYR A 32 -19.37 -2.31 4.66
N LEU A 33 -18.44 -2.21 3.70
CA LEU A 33 -18.65 -2.59 2.30
C LEU A 33 -18.05 -3.95 1.98
N THR A 34 -16.85 -4.22 2.48
CA THR A 34 -16.06 -5.41 2.10
C THR A 34 -16.35 -6.64 2.97
N GLY A 35 -17.06 -6.47 4.09
CA GLY A 35 -17.10 -7.46 5.16
C GLY A 35 -15.72 -7.66 5.80
N HIS A 36 -15.57 -8.76 6.55
CA HIS A 36 -14.33 -9.09 7.26
C HIS A 36 -13.63 -10.34 6.68
N PRO A 37 -12.59 -10.17 5.83
CA PRO A 37 -11.90 -11.29 5.18
C PRO A 37 -10.80 -11.92 6.06
N LYS A 38 -10.93 -11.84 7.39
CA LYS A 38 -9.97 -12.35 8.39
C LYS A 38 -8.54 -11.86 8.11
N GLY A 39 -7.63 -12.76 7.69
CA GLY A 39 -6.21 -12.45 7.49
C GLY A 39 -5.94 -11.35 6.46
N ALA A 40 -6.76 -11.23 5.42
CA ALA A 40 -6.56 -10.20 4.39
C ALA A 40 -7.05 -8.80 4.81
N ALA A 41 -7.73 -8.67 5.96
CA ALA A 41 -8.41 -7.43 6.33
C ALA A 41 -7.44 -6.25 6.45
N GLY A 42 -6.29 -6.45 7.10
CA GLY A 42 -5.27 -5.42 7.22
C GLY A 42 -4.68 -5.00 5.87
N ALA A 43 -4.48 -5.94 4.95
CA ALA A 43 -3.96 -5.64 3.60
C ALA A 43 -4.95 -4.81 2.78
N TRP A 44 -6.26 -5.08 2.87
CA TRP A 44 -7.27 -4.28 2.17
C TRP A 44 -7.40 -2.88 2.76
N MET A 45 -7.30 -2.75 4.09
CA MET A 45 -7.28 -1.46 4.78
C MET A 45 -6.04 -0.65 4.38
N LEU A 46 -4.88 -1.29 4.26
CA LEU A 46 -3.65 -0.67 3.76
C LEU A 46 -3.81 -0.15 2.33
N ASN A 47 -4.35 -0.96 1.42
CA ASN A 47 -4.64 -0.54 0.04
C ASN A 47 -5.59 0.66 0.00
N GLY A 48 -6.66 0.64 0.80
CA GLY A 48 -7.61 1.75 0.91
C GLY A 48 -6.93 3.03 1.43
N GLY A 49 -6.08 2.92 2.46
CA GLY A 49 -5.32 4.04 2.99
C GLY A 49 -4.34 4.65 1.96
N LEU A 50 -3.69 3.81 1.14
CA LEU A 50 -2.84 4.30 0.05
C LEU A 50 -3.64 5.09 -0.99
N GLN A 51 -4.84 4.62 -1.36
CA GLN A 51 -5.75 5.34 -2.25
C GLN A 51 -6.22 6.67 -1.64
N VAL A 52 -6.49 6.70 -0.33
CA VAL A 52 -6.85 7.91 0.41
C VAL A 52 -5.71 8.93 0.40
N LEU A 53 -4.45 8.51 0.57
CA LEU A 53 -3.31 9.43 0.49
C LEU A 53 -3.12 10.01 -0.91
N ASP A 54 -3.29 9.20 -1.95
CA ASP A 54 -3.11 9.61 -3.35
C ASP A 54 -4.21 10.59 -3.81
N THR A 55 -5.46 10.31 -3.43
CA THR A 55 -6.64 11.09 -3.88
C THR A 55 -7.03 12.23 -2.93
N GLY A 56 -6.64 12.15 -1.65
CA GLY A 56 -7.12 13.03 -0.60
C GLY A 56 -8.60 12.83 -0.23
N LEU A 57 -9.27 11.82 -0.79
CA LEU A 57 -10.68 11.52 -0.54
C LEU A 57 -10.81 10.56 0.65
N ILE A 58 -11.47 10.99 1.71
CA ILE A 58 -11.81 10.14 2.86
C ILE A 58 -13.18 9.48 2.58
N PRO A 59 -13.27 8.16 2.41
CA PRO A 59 -14.55 7.49 2.23
C PRO A 59 -15.36 7.46 3.54
N GLY A 60 -16.61 7.89 3.47
CA GLY A 60 -17.55 7.77 4.59
C GLY A 60 -18.12 6.36 4.71
N ASN A 61 -18.48 5.95 5.94
CA ASN A 61 -19.22 4.73 6.19
C ASN A 61 -20.70 4.95 5.84
N ARG A 62 -21.14 4.49 4.66
CA ARG A 62 -22.53 4.69 4.21
C ARG A 62 -23.58 3.91 5.03
N ASN A 63 -23.15 2.91 5.78
CA ASN A 63 -24.02 2.15 6.69
C ASN A 63 -24.03 2.73 8.11
N LEU A 64 -23.34 3.86 8.35
CA LEU A 64 -23.38 4.57 9.63
C LEU A 64 -24.62 5.45 9.68
N ASP A 65 -25.73 4.83 10.07
CA ASP A 65 -27.03 5.47 10.30
C ASP A 65 -27.00 6.37 11.54
N ASN A 66 -26.42 5.88 12.64
CA ASN A 66 -26.19 6.64 13.86
C ASN A 66 -24.88 6.23 14.54
N VAL A 67 -24.19 7.18 15.16
CA VAL A 67 -22.99 6.87 15.98
C VAL A 67 -23.45 6.44 17.38
N ASP A 68 -22.90 5.35 17.92
CA ASP A 68 -23.17 4.91 19.30
C ASP A 68 -22.74 6.01 20.28
N GLY A 69 -23.64 6.44 21.17
CA GLY A 69 -23.37 7.49 22.16
C GLY A 69 -22.18 7.19 23.08
N LYS A 70 -21.80 5.91 23.24
CA LYS A 70 -20.58 5.52 23.98
C LYS A 70 -19.27 5.91 23.27
N LEU A 71 -19.33 6.31 22.01
CA LEU A 71 -18.16 6.82 21.26
C LEU A 71 -18.03 8.34 21.37
N GLN A 72 -19.03 9.04 21.95
CA GLN A 72 -19.04 10.49 22.09
C GLN A 72 -17.87 11.01 22.93
N ASP A 73 -17.39 10.21 23.89
CA ASP A 73 -16.26 10.57 24.77
C ASP A 73 -14.89 10.54 24.04
N ASN A 74 -14.84 10.06 22.80
CA ASN A 74 -13.63 10.05 21.99
C ASN A 74 -13.51 11.36 21.19
N GLU A 75 -12.90 12.37 21.80
CA GLU A 75 -12.81 13.73 21.25
C GLU A 75 -11.90 13.83 20.01
N TYR A 76 -10.95 12.91 19.84
CA TYR A 76 -9.98 12.94 18.74
C TYR A 76 -10.37 12.04 17.56
N ILE A 77 -11.60 11.54 17.49
CA ILE A 77 -12.05 10.69 16.39
C ILE A 77 -13.36 11.21 15.80
N LEU A 78 -13.36 11.44 14.48
CA LEU A 78 -14.54 11.79 13.70
C LEU A 78 -15.00 10.58 12.88
N TYR A 79 -16.30 10.30 12.91
CA TYR A 79 -16.94 9.19 12.21
C TYR A 79 -17.80 9.68 11.04
N PRO A 80 -17.25 9.87 9.83
CA PRO A 80 -18.00 10.35 8.67
C PRO A 80 -18.89 9.26 8.07
N ASN A 81 -20.16 9.59 7.78
CA ASN A 81 -21.06 8.73 6.99
C ASN A 81 -21.09 9.07 5.50
N ARG A 82 -20.51 10.22 5.11
CA ARG A 82 -20.34 10.68 3.73
C ARG A 82 -18.88 10.92 3.42
N SER A 83 -18.50 10.76 2.15
CA SER A 83 -17.11 11.01 1.75
C SER A 83 -16.76 12.50 1.89
N ILE A 84 -15.53 12.76 2.33
CA ILE A 84 -14.99 14.11 2.51
C ILE A 84 -13.78 14.26 1.59
N GLN A 85 -13.85 15.21 0.65
CA GLN A 85 -12.68 15.59 -0.14
C GLN A 85 -11.82 16.55 0.66
N THR A 86 -10.56 16.19 0.88
CA THR A 86 -9.59 17.06 1.56
C THR A 86 -8.66 17.74 0.54
N LYS A 87 -7.83 18.67 1.02
CA LYS A 87 -6.70 19.23 0.24
C LYS A 87 -5.47 18.29 0.20
N GLY A 88 -5.61 17.08 0.74
CA GLY A 88 -4.54 16.09 0.87
C GLY A 88 -4.25 15.75 2.32
N LEU A 89 -3.82 14.51 2.54
CA LEU A 89 -3.50 13.96 3.86
C LEU A 89 -2.00 13.68 3.96
N LYS A 90 -1.45 13.83 5.17
CA LYS A 90 -0.02 13.62 5.43
C LYS A 90 0.32 12.16 5.74
N ALA A 91 -0.60 11.46 6.41
CA ALA A 91 -0.43 10.09 6.84
C ALA A 91 -1.79 9.44 7.14
N PHE A 92 -1.81 8.12 7.26
CA PHE A 92 -2.90 7.37 7.88
C PHE A 92 -2.35 6.31 8.84
N SER A 93 -3.21 5.82 9.73
CA SER A 93 -2.96 4.69 10.61
C SER A 93 -3.90 3.54 10.25
N VAL A 94 -3.39 2.32 10.21
CA VAL A 94 -4.15 1.08 10.10
C VAL A 94 -3.99 0.34 11.42
N THR A 95 -5.10 0.11 12.10
CA THR A 95 -5.16 -0.72 13.30
C THR A 95 -5.84 -2.05 12.99
N SER A 96 -5.35 -3.13 13.59
CA SER A 96 -5.91 -4.46 13.42
C SER A 96 -5.84 -5.24 14.74
N PHE A 97 -6.96 -5.85 15.12
CA PHE A 97 -7.09 -6.68 16.31
C PHE A 97 -7.64 -8.04 15.90
N GLY A 98 -6.86 -9.09 16.10
CA GLY A 98 -7.19 -10.46 15.77
C GLY A 98 -7.27 -11.37 17.00
N PHE A 99 -7.90 -12.52 16.82
CA PHE A 99 -7.89 -13.60 17.82
C PHE A 99 -6.45 -14.00 18.21
N GLY A 100 -6.28 -14.46 19.45
CA GLY A 100 -4.96 -14.77 19.99
C GLY A 100 -4.15 -13.53 20.39
N GLN A 101 -4.86 -12.47 20.83
CA GLN A 101 -4.27 -11.23 21.35
C GLN A 101 -3.31 -10.55 20.35
N LYS A 102 -3.65 -10.60 19.06
CA LYS A 102 -2.85 -9.99 17.99
C LYS A 102 -3.35 -8.58 17.72
N GLY A 103 -2.80 -7.60 18.43
CA GLY A 103 -2.95 -6.18 18.10
C GLY A 103 -1.78 -5.69 17.25
N ALA A 104 -2.06 -4.95 16.18
CA ALA A 104 -1.04 -4.33 15.34
C ALA A 104 -1.49 -2.95 14.86
N GLN A 105 -0.52 -2.05 14.69
CA GLN A 105 -0.72 -0.72 14.14
C GLN A 105 0.38 -0.42 13.13
N ALA A 106 -0.01 0.07 11.96
CA ALA A 106 0.91 0.55 10.93
C ALA A 106 0.59 2.00 10.60
N ILE A 107 1.62 2.85 10.55
CA ILE A 107 1.49 4.25 10.14
C ILE A 107 2.16 4.40 8.77
N VAL A 108 1.44 4.99 7.83
CA VAL A 108 1.94 5.22 6.47
C VAL A 108 1.92 6.72 6.19
N VAL A 109 3.06 7.24 5.75
CA VAL A 109 3.26 8.66 5.44
C VAL A 109 3.22 8.88 3.94
N HIS A 110 2.71 10.03 3.51
CA HIS A 110 2.55 10.38 2.11
C HIS A 110 3.90 10.40 1.35
N PRO A 111 4.01 9.77 0.15
CA PRO A 111 5.29 9.63 -0.56
C PRO A 111 5.94 10.95 -0.98
N ARG A 112 5.17 12.05 -1.08
CA ARG A 112 5.71 13.43 -1.26
C ARG A 112 6.89 13.76 -0.34
N TYR A 113 6.89 13.26 0.89
CA TYR A 113 7.96 13.53 1.85
C TYR A 113 9.26 12.84 1.45
N LEU A 114 9.21 11.70 0.77
CA LEU A 114 10.40 11.06 0.18
C LEU A 114 10.95 11.90 -0.97
N TYR A 115 10.08 12.38 -1.86
CA TYR A 115 10.51 13.18 -3.02
C TYR A 115 11.10 14.53 -2.61
N ALA A 116 10.64 15.11 -1.50
CA ALA A 116 11.18 16.34 -0.95
C ALA A 116 12.63 16.21 -0.43
N MET A 117 13.15 14.99 -0.26
CA MET A 117 14.52 14.73 0.19
C MET A 117 15.51 14.51 -0.97
N LEU A 118 15.03 14.48 -2.21
CA LEU A 118 15.87 14.24 -3.39
C LEU A 118 16.38 15.57 -3.96
N GLU A 119 17.57 15.52 -4.57
CA GLU A 119 18.01 16.63 -5.41
C GLU A 119 17.13 16.73 -6.67
N ASP A 120 17.06 17.93 -7.25
CA ASP A 120 16.20 18.22 -8.41
C ASP A 120 16.50 17.28 -9.60
N GLY A 121 17.78 17.08 -9.91
CA GLY A 121 18.23 16.17 -10.96
C GLY A 121 17.83 14.71 -10.71
N GLU A 122 17.94 14.23 -9.47
CA GLU A 122 17.56 12.87 -9.08
C GLU A 122 16.04 12.66 -9.20
N TYR A 123 15.26 13.63 -8.71
CA TYR A 123 13.81 13.61 -8.80
C TYR A 123 13.36 13.57 -10.27
N HIS A 124 13.91 14.43 -11.12
CA HIS A 124 13.59 14.46 -12.54
C HIS A 124 13.99 13.17 -13.27
N ALA A 125 15.16 12.61 -12.96
CA ALA A 125 15.59 11.34 -13.51
C ALA A 125 14.66 10.18 -13.09
N TYR A 126 14.28 10.12 -11.82
CA TYR A 126 13.28 9.15 -11.33
C TYR A 126 11.93 9.32 -12.02
N ARG A 127 11.43 10.55 -12.12
CA ARG A 127 10.14 10.86 -12.76
C ARG A 127 10.10 10.36 -14.21
N THR A 128 11.17 10.59 -14.96
CA THR A 128 11.31 10.11 -16.34
C THR A 128 11.28 8.58 -16.42
N ARG A 129 12.06 7.88 -15.57
CA ARG A 129 12.03 6.41 -15.51
C ARG A 129 10.66 5.86 -15.13
N ARG A 130 10.00 6.48 -14.13
CA ARG A 130 8.65 6.10 -13.67
C ARG A 130 7.61 6.27 -14.77
N LEU A 131 7.64 7.38 -15.51
CA LEU A 131 6.68 7.64 -16.59
C LEU A 131 6.85 6.63 -17.73
N THR A 132 8.09 6.32 -18.11
CA THR A 132 8.37 5.28 -19.11
C THR A 132 7.87 3.92 -18.66
N ARG A 133 8.07 3.55 -17.39
CA ARG A 133 7.55 2.30 -16.82
C ARG A 133 6.02 2.27 -16.83
N TYR A 134 5.37 3.37 -16.44
CA TYR A 134 3.90 3.48 -16.45
C TYR A 134 3.32 3.24 -17.84
N ARG A 135 3.89 3.85 -18.89
CA ARG A 135 3.44 3.64 -20.28
C ARG A 135 3.56 2.16 -20.72
N LYS A 136 4.68 1.50 -20.37
CA LYS A 136 4.88 0.07 -20.65
C LYS A 136 3.85 -0.79 -19.90
N ALA A 137 3.65 -0.52 -18.61
CA ALA A 137 2.71 -1.25 -17.76
C ALA A 137 1.27 -1.04 -18.21
N PHE A 138 0.88 0.17 -18.61
CA PHE A 138 -0.43 0.49 -19.16
C PHE A 138 -0.74 -0.34 -20.40
N ARG A 139 0.19 -0.38 -21.36
CA ARG A 139 0.05 -1.22 -22.56
C ARG A 139 -0.07 -2.71 -22.21
N PHE A 140 0.80 -3.20 -21.32
CA PHE A 140 0.75 -4.60 -20.87
C PHE A 140 -0.59 -4.95 -20.21
N PHE A 141 -1.08 -4.09 -19.32
CA PHE A 141 -2.35 -4.26 -18.62
C PHE A 141 -3.53 -4.33 -19.59
N HIS A 142 -3.63 -3.38 -20.52
CA HIS A 142 -4.74 -3.35 -21.48
C HIS A 142 -4.73 -4.56 -22.43
N HIS A 143 -3.54 -4.94 -22.93
CA HIS A 143 -3.40 -6.14 -23.74
C HIS A 143 -3.76 -7.40 -22.94
N GLY A 144 -3.22 -7.54 -21.73
CA GLY A 144 -3.47 -8.67 -20.84
C GLY A 144 -4.95 -8.82 -20.48
N LEU A 145 -5.64 -7.71 -20.23
CA LEU A 145 -7.08 -7.72 -19.96
C LEU A 145 -7.89 -8.14 -21.19
N ALA A 146 -7.58 -7.58 -22.36
CA ALA A 146 -8.31 -7.88 -23.60
C ALA A 146 -8.09 -9.31 -24.12
N THR A 147 -6.93 -9.91 -23.82
CA THR A 147 -6.51 -11.23 -24.33
C THR A 147 -6.50 -12.32 -23.26
N ASN A 148 -6.93 -12.03 -22.04
CA ASN A 148 -6.85 -12.93 -20.88
C ASN A 148 -5.43 -13.44 -20.58
N THR A 149 -4.42 -12.59 -20.82
CA THR A 149 -2.99 -12.91 -20.59
C THR A 149 -2.38 -12.09 -19.43
N MET A 150 -3.21 -11.60 -18.51
CA MET A 150 -2.74 -10.86 -17.32
C MET A 150 -1.76 -11.65 -16.46
N PHE A 151 -1.95 -12.97 -16.38
CA PHE A 151 -1.06 -13.88 -15.68
C PHE A 151 -0.38 -14.80 -16.69
N VAL A 152 0.94 -14.88 -16.62
CA VAL A 152 1.76 -15.80 -17.42
C VAL A 152 2.71 -16.50 -16.48
N ALA A 153 2.51 -17.81 -16.29
CA ALA A 153 3.39 -18.62 -15.46
C ALA A 153 4.79 -18.69 -16.08
N LYS A 154 5.83 -18.58 -15.26
CA LYS A 154 7.21 -18.86 -15.66
C LYS A 154 7.44 -20.37 -15.54
N THR A 155 8.02 -20.95 -16.59
CA THR A 155 8.33 -22.39 -16.65
C THR A 155 9.74 -22.71 -16.14
N GLU A 156 10.62 -21.72 -16.13
CA GLU A 156 12.03 -21.88 -15.77
C GLU A 156 12.49 -20.79 -14.80
N ALA A 157 13.51 -21.11 -14.01
CA ALA A 157 14.21 -20.17 -13.14
C ALA A 157 15.00 -19.13 -13.98
N PRO A 158 15.39 -17.99 -13.38
CA PRO A 158 16.23 -17.01 -14.07
C PRO A 158 17.71 -17.45 -14.25
N TYR A 159 18.06 -18.68 -13.87
CA TYR A 159 19.40 -19.26 -14.03
C TYR A 159 19.30 -20.72 -14.46
N ARG A 160 20.34 -21.23 -15.12
CA ARG A 160 20.45 -22.64 -15.48
C ARG A 160 20.79 -23.49 -14.23
N PRO A 161 20.40 -24.78 -14.19
CA PRO A 161 20.66 -25.64 -13.03
C PRO A 161 22.12 -25.73 -12.59
N ASP A 162 23.07 -25.71 -13.54
CA ASP A 162 24.51 -25.73 -13.29
C ASP A 162 25.05 -24.40 -12.73
N GLN A 163 24.34 -23.28 -12.97
CA GLN A 163 24.69 -21.96 -12.45
C GLN A 163 24.08 -21.67 -11.07
N GLN A 164 23.18 -22.52 -10.58
CA GLN A 164 22.41 -22.29 -9.36
C GLN A 164 23.31 -21.93 -8.17
N ASN A 165 24.34 -22.72 -7.88
CA ASN A 165 25.21 -22.48 -6.73
C ASN A 165 26.04 -21.21 -6.91
N ALA A 166 26.56 -20.95 -8.11
CA ALA A 166 27.33 -19.74 -8.39
C ALA A 166 26.48 -18.48 -8.18
N VAL A 167 25.23 -18.46 -8.67
CA VAL A 167 24.32 -17.32 -8.51
C VAL A 167 23.85 -17.16 -7.06
N LEU A 168 23.55 -18.25 -6.35
CA LEU A 168 23.07 -18.17 -4.97
C LEU A 168 24.16 -17.79 -3.96
N LEU A 169 25.43 -18.05 -4.28
CA LEU A 169 26.57 -17.74 -3.42
C LEU A 169 27.21 -16.38 -3.72
N ASP A 170 26.88 -15.75 -4.84
CA ASP A 170 27.38 -14.43 -5.22
C ASP A 170 26.35 -13.31 -4.92
N PRO A 171 26.57 -12.47 -3.89
CA PRO A 171 25.66 -11.37 -3.57
C PRO A 171 25.68 -10.24 -4.63
N THR A 172 26.68 -10.24 -5.51
CA THR A 172 26.83 -9.25 -6.59
C THR A 172 26.21 -9.70 -7.90
N ALA A 173 25.81 -10.97 -8.03
CA ALA A 173 25.20 -11.52 -9.24
C ALA A 173 23.97 -10.71 -9.67
N ARG A 174 23.88 -10.35 -10.96
CA ARG A 174 22.75 -9.64 -11.57
C ARG A 174 22.33 -10.31 -12.87
N MET A 175 21.02 -10.30 -13.13
CA MET A 175 20.46 -10.70 -14.42
C MET A 175 20.70 -9.60 -15.47
N GLN A 176 21.26 -9.98 -16.61
CA GLN A 176 21.37 -9.10 -17.78
C GLN A 176 20.23 -9.37 -18.77
N SER A 177 19.77 -8.33 -19.47
CA SER A 177 18.79 -8.50 -20.55
C SER A 177 19.45 -9.13 -21.76
N LYS A 178 18.82 -10.18 -22.33
CA LYS A 178 19.24 -10.76 -23.61
C LYS A 178 19.08 -9.69 -24.71
N GLU A 179 20.14 -9.37 -25.46
CA GLU A 179 19.97 -8.74 -26.77
C GLU A 179 19.25 -9.75 -27.66
N SER A 180 18.10 -9.37 -28.21
CA SER A 180 17.28 -10.27 -29.01
C SER A 180 17.93 -10.49 -30.37
N THR A 181 18.76 -11.52 -30.49
CA THR A 181 19.01 -12.20 -31.77
C THR A 181 18.25 -13.52 -31.78
N GLU A 182 17.58 -13.76 -32.90
CA GLU A 182 16.70 -14.88 -33.15
C GLU A 182 17.35 -16.24 -32.81
N SER A 183 16.61 -17.05 -32.05
CA SER A 183 16.74 -18.50 -31.92
C SER A 183 18.00 -19.11 -31.21
N VAL A 184 17.67 -20.03 -30.31
CA VAL A 184 18.46 -21.14 -29.74
C VAL A 184 19.54 -20.83 -28.70
N GLU A 185 19.29 -21.40 -27.52
CA GLU A 185 20.15 -21.62 -26.34
C GLU A 185 20.48 -20.46 -25.37
N PRO A 186 20.31 -20.68 -24.05
CA PRO A 186 20.70 -19.72 -23.01
C PRO A 186 22.17 -19.92 -22.62
N THR A 187 23.04 -19.01 -23.03
CA THR A 187 24.33 -18.81 -22.36
C THR A 187 24.24 -17.50 -21.60
N ILE A 188 24.21 -17.57 -20.27
CA ILE A 188 24.27 -16.39 -19.39
C ILE A 188 25.74 -15.98 -19.31
N GLY A 189 26.05 -14.79 -19.85
CA GLY A 189 27.31 -14.11 -19.60
C GLY A 189 27.35 -13.63 -18.15
N ILE A 190 28.27 -14.18 -17.37
CA ILE A 190 28.67 -13.64 -16.06
C ILE A 190 29.81 -12.66 -16.36
N SER A 191 29.60 -11.37 -16.12
CA SER A 191 30.69 -10.39 -16.10
C SER A 191 31.39 -10.45 -14.74
N PHE A 192 32.68 -10.77 -14.75
CA PHE A 192 33.59 -10.60 -13.60
C PHE A 192 33.93 -9.13 -13.39
#